data_AF-A0A933VZ76-F1
#
_entry.id   AF-A0A933VZ76-F1
#
_cell.length_a   1.000
_cell.length_b   1.000
_cell.length_c   1.000
_cell.angle_alpha   90.00
_cell.angle_beta   90.00
_cell.angle_gamma   90.00
#
_symmetry.space_group_name_H-M   'P 1'
#
loop_
_entity.id
_entity.type
_entity.pdbx_description
1 polymer ?
#
loop_
_entity_poly.entity_id
_entity_poly.type
_entity_poly.pdbx_seq_one_letter_code
_entity_poly.pdbx_strand_id
1 'polypeptide(L)'
;MRLPESGGPITNRIVDLLGNSIELTTEYCCKYHPRKNATSMCECCGADLCSDCSNIRTRRVVCSKCMSTLDKTFSGMGPASLFTRVFTHPFAIALVLISILGYLLFSFGQTHRKGLLRGASAAVDASEEQLRLKMLLYAQKAERVETHADALREEGRLGEANRDCDRARTIYEMLTQEATGRWEHNIVTLARARLLEKMGEHSYAEGLYRSLANMPEPDKTYAAIAQFHLAVLQEKLDREKALETYNAFLRSLTFVPDNLSRALNVMSHTEGAYNYESRLRAATRTDFDFEKAKAEASLRMGRLLLALGRPEDAKDSFRLVLEEDAGSKLADQARTELDKMRAFDKQKEPLAEKTEHAEKVVITHFE
;
A
#
# COMPACT_ATOMS: atom_id res chain seq x y z
N MET A 1 32.72 -0.06 25.53
CA MET A 1 31.26 -0.28 25.65
C MET A 1 30.74 -0.74 24.30
N ARG A 2 30.29 -2.00 24.19
CA ARG A 2 29.61 -2.51 22.99
C ARG A 2 28.15 -2.08 23.08
N LEU A 3 27.65 -1.37 22.07
CA LEU A 3 26.23 -1.05 21.94
C LEU A 3 25.43 -2.37 21.80
N PRO A 4 24.23 -2.49 22.38
CA PRO A 4 23.38 -3.64 22.14
C PRO A 4 22.94 -3.67 20.67
N GLU A 5 23.20 -4.79 19.99
CA GLU A 5 22.73 -5.07 18.64
C GLU A 5 21.19 -5.21 18.67
N SER A 6 20.49 -4.12 18.39
CA SER A 6 19.02 -4.08 18.32
C SER A 6 18.54 -4.61 16.97
N GLY A 7 18.30 -5.91 16.92
CA GLY A 7 17.68 -6.58 15.79
C GLY A 7 17.03 -7.86 16.29
N GLY A 8 15.99 -7.73 17.11
CA GLY A 8 15.18 -8.89 17.48
C GLY A 8 14.55 -9.53 16.24
N PRO A 9 14.24 -10.83 16.28
CA PRO A 9 13.51 -11.49 15.19
C PRO A 9 12.18 -10.76 14.98
N ILE A 10 11.84 -10.48 13.73
CA ILE A 10 10.51 -9.96 13.39
C ILE A 10 9.52 -11.11 13.60
N THR A 11 8.85 -11.10 14.75
CA THR A 11 7.81 -12.06 15.11
C THR A 11 6.50 -11.66 14.44
N ASN A 12 6.06 -12.45 13.46
CA ASN A 12 4.68 -12.35 13.01
C ASN A 12 3.80 -13.16 13.97
N ARG A 13 2.98 -12.46 14.76
CA ARG A 13 2.01 -13.09 15.65
C ARG A 13 0.72 -13.32 14.87
N ILE A 14 0.39 -14.58 14.62
CA ILE A 14 -0.88 -14.97 14.00
C ILE A 14 -1.81 -15.40 15.13
N VAL A 15 -2.97 -14.75 15.24
CA VAL A 15 -4.02 -15.12 16.19
C VAL A 15 -5.10 -15.83 15.38
N ASP A 16 -5.36 -17.10 15.66
CA ASP A 16 -6.42 -17.85 15.01
C ASP A 16 -7.81 -17.38 15.49
N LEU A 17 -8.86 -17.84 14.79
CA LEU A 17 -10.26 -17.48 15.06
C LEU A 17 -10.81 -17.98 16.42
N LEU A 18 -10.08 -18.86 17.10
CA LEU A 18 -10.36 -19.39 18.44
C LEU A 18 -9.55 -18.67 19.53
N GLY A 19 -8.74 -17.66 19.17
CA GLY A 19 -7.90 -16.90 20.08
C GLY A 19 -6.54 -17.55 20.37
N ASN A 20 -6.16 -18.61 19.65
CA ASN A 20 -4.85 -19.23 19.82
C ASN A 20 -3.81 -18.43 19.05
N SER A 21 -2.73 -17.99 19.70
CA SER A 21 -1.62 -17.34 18.99
C SER A 21 -0.55 -18.35 18.60
N ILE A 22 -0.29 -18.48 17.31
CA ILE A 22 0.89 -19.17 16.78
C ILE A 22 1.89 -18.08 16.40
N GLU A 23 3.04 -18.06 17.08
CA GLU A 23 4.16 -17.19 16.72
C GLU A 23 4.95 -17.86 15.60
N LEU A 24 4.82 -17.32 14.38
CA LEU A 24 5.64 -17.73 13.24
C LEU A 24 6.85 -16.79 13.18
N THR A 25 7.90 -17.16 13.89
CA THR A 25 9.24 -16.58 13.75
C THR A 25 9.84 -17.08 12.43
N THR A 26 9.56 -16.37 11.35
CA THR A 26 10.33 -16.51 10.12
C THR A 26 11.52 -15.55 10.20
N GLU A 27 12.67 -16.07 10.58
CA GLU A 27 13.92 -15.32 10.62
C GLU A 27 14.42 -15.02 9.19
N TYR A 28 13.98 -13.89 8.63
CA TYR A 28 14.52 -13.37 7.37
C TYR A 28 15.89 -12.73 7.62
N CYS A 29 16.89 -13.57 7.82
CA CYS A 29 18.26 -13.15 8.08
C CYS A 29 19.05 -12.97 6.78
N CYS A 30 19.96 -12.00 6.76
CA CYS A 30 20.85 -11.83 5.64
C CYS A 30 21.68 -13.11 5.43
N LYS A 31 21.71 -13.58 4.18
CA LYS A 31 22.51 -14.75 3.76
C LYS A 31 23.99 -14.66 4.18
N TYR A 32 24.53 -13.45 4.24
CA TYR A 32 25.93 -13.20 4.59
C TYR A 32 26.12 -12.73 6.03
N HIS A 33 25.08 -12.21 6.66
CA HIS A 33 25.09 -11.77 8.06
C HIS A 33 23.87 -12.34 8.79
N PRO A 34 23.92 -13.58 9.29
CA PRO A 34 22.77 -14.24 9.90
C PRO A 34 22.20 -13.53 11.14
N ARG A 35 22.95 -12.60 11.73
CA ARG A 35 22.51 -11.77 12.86
C ARG A 35 21.84 -10.46 12.45
N LYS A 36 21.78 -10.16 11.15
CA LYS A 36 21.19 -8.93 10.62
C LYS A 36 19.94 -9.28 9.83
N ASN A 37 18.85 -8.55 10.10
CA ASN A 37 17.63 -8.67 9.34
C ASN A 37 17.87 -8.31 7.87
N ALA A 38 17.29 -9.09 6.98
CA ALA A 38 17.35 -8.84 5.55
C ALA A 38 16.40 -7.69 5.19
N THR A 39 16.95 -6.61 4.67
CA THR A 39 16.21 -5.42 4.23
C THR A 39 15.98 -5.42 2.71
N SER A 40 16.60 -6.35 1.98
CA SER A 40 16.49 -6.44 0.52
C SER A 40 16.79 -7.85 0.03
N MET A 41 16.50 -8.12 -1.24
CA MET A 41 16.80 -9.39 -1.89
C MET A 41 17.63 -9.13 -3.16
N CYS A 42 18.62 -9.97 -3.41
CA CYS A 42 19.43 -9.91 -4.62
C CYS A 42 18.58 -10.25 -5.85
N GLU A 43 18.48 -9.31 -6.78
CA GLU A 43 17.66 -9.47 -8.00
C GLU A 43 18.24 -10.49 -9.00
N CYS A 44 19.51 -10.89 -8.83
CA CYS A 44 20.13 -11.92 -9.66
C CYS A 44 19.97 -13.34 -9.12
N CYS A 45 19.94 -13.53 -7.80
CA CYS A 45 19.99 -14.87 -7.20
C CYS A 45 18.96 -15.13 -6.09
N GLY A 46 18.09 -14.16 -5.79
CA GLY A 46 17.06 -14.30 -4.76
C GLY A 46 17.59 -14.34 -3.33
N ALA A 47 18.88 -14.07 -3.09
CA ALA A 47 19.42 -14.10 -1.73
C ALA A 47 18.96 -12.90 -0.90
N ASP A 48 18.53 -13.15 0.33
CA ASP A 48 18.20 -12.13 1.33
C ASP A 48 19.46 -11.39 1.84
N LEU A 49 19.42 -10.05 1.84
CA LEU A 49 20.54 -9.16 2.11
C LEU A 49 20.17 -8.10 3.15
N CYS A 50 21.02 -7.89 4.15
CA CYS A 50 20.95 -6.72 5.02
C CYS A 50 21.38 -5.46 4.24
N SER A 51 21.14 -4.30 4.82
CA SER A 51 21.53 -2.99 4.28
C SER A 51 22.98 -2.96 3.82
N ASP A 52 23.90 -3.47 4.64
CA ASP A 52 25.34 -3.50 4.35
C ASP A 52 25.74 -4.44 3.20
N CYS A 53 24.94 -5.48 2.94
CA CYS A 53 25.18 -6.42 1.85
C CYS A 53 24.47 -6.04 0.55
N SER A 54 23.56 -5.08 0.62
CA SER A 54 22.78 -4.60 -0.50
C SER A 54 23.58 -3.53 -1.24
N ASN A 55 24.13 -3.88 -2.42
CA ASN A 55 24.74 -2.89 -3.30
C ASN A 55 23.77 -2.52 -4.41
N ILE A 56 23.61 -1.23 -4.66
CA ILE A 56 22.78 -0.70 -5.75
C ILE A 56 23.70 -0.36 -6.92
N ARG A 57 23.57 -1.09 -8.03
CA ARG A 57 24.28 -0.78 -9.29
C ARG A 57 23.27 -0.78 -10.43
N THR A 58 23.29 0.26 -11.27
CA THR A 58 22.39 0.38 -12.44
C THR A 58 20.91 0.11 -12.09
N ARG A 59 20.43 0.69 -10.98
CA ARG A 59 19.06 0.52 -10.45
C ARG A 59 18.68 -0.90 -9.99
N ARG A 60 19.63 -1.83 -9.87
CA ARG A 60 19.39 -3.19 -9.36
C ARG A 60 20.07 -3.42 -8.02
N VAL A 61 19.38 -4.09 -7.11
CA VAL A 61 19.97 -4.54 -5.84
C VAL A 61 20.65 -5.89 -6.06
N VAL A 62 21.97 -5.93 -5.94
CA VAL A 62 22.76 -7.15 -6.16
C VAL A 62 23.64 -7.46 -4.95
N CYS A 63 23.79 -8.74 -4.64
CA CYS A 63 24.74 -9.17 -3.62
C CYS A 63 26.18 -9.06 -4.14
N SER A 64 27.14 -8.95 -3.23
CA SER A 64 28.58 -8.88 -3.54
C SER A 64 29.04 -9.99 -4.49
N LYS A 65 28.53 -11.22 -4.33
CA LYS A 65 28.86 -12.34 -5.20
C LYS A 65 28.38 -12.11 -6.64
N CYS A 66 27.10 -11.78 -6.84
CA CYS A 66 26.55 -11.47 -8.17
C CYS A 66 27.20 -10.23 -8.77
N MET A 67 27.54 -9.24 -7.95
CA MET A 67 28.26 -8.04 -8.38
C MET A 67 29.64 -8.37 -8.91
N SER A 68 30.40 -9.25 -8.24
CA SER A 68 31.70 -9.70 -8.73
C SER A 68 31.61 -10.46 -10.06
N THR A 69 30.54 -11.22 -10.28
CA THR A 69 30.30 -11.92 -11.54
C THR A 69 29.97 -10.92 -12.66
N LEU A 70 29.10 -9.94 -12.38
CA LEU A 70 28.77 -8.88 -13.32
C LEU A 70 30.02 -8.06 -13.70
N ASP A 71 30.85 -7.71 -12.72
CA ASP A 71 32.06 -6.92 -12.93
C ASP A 71 33.08 -7.69 -13.77
N LYS A 72 33.20 -9.01 -13.57
CA LYS A 72 34.03 -9.88 -14.44
C LYS A 72 33.50 -9.96 -15.87
N THR A 73 32.18 -10.00 -16.06
CA THR A 73 31.59 -9.97 -17.41
C THR A 73 31.78 -8.62 -18.10
N PHE A 74 31.67 -7.50 -17.38
CA PHE A 74 31.84 -6.16 -17.95
C PHE A 74 33.30 -5.78 -18.18
N SER A 75 34.24 -6.28 -17.37
CA SER A 75 35.68 -6.04 -17.54
C SER A 75 36.34 -6.91 -18.62
N GLY A 76 35.57 -7.75 -19.32
CA GLY A 76 36.09 -8.62 -20.39
C GLY A 76 37.03 -9.73 -19.89
N MET A 77 37.17 -9.91 -18.57
CA MET A 77 38.03 -10.91 -17.94
C MET A 77 37.29 -12.23 -17.64
N GLY A 78 36.43 -12.66 -18.56
CA GLY A 78 35.78 -13.97 -18.53
C GLY A 78 36.35 -14.92 -19.59
N PRO A 79 36.01 -16.23 -19.56
CA PRO A 79 36.44 -17.23 -20.55
C PRO A 79 36.04 -16.89 -22.01
N ALA A 80 35.25 -15.83 -22.20
CA ALA A 80 34.95 -15.21 -23.48
C ALA A 80 36.20 -14.76 -24.26
N SER A 81 37.36 -14.48 -23.63
CA SER A 81 38.57 -14.08 -24.35
C SER A 81 39.27 -15.21 -25.12
N LEU A 82 39.04 -16.47 -24.73
CA LEU A 82 39.45 -17.65 -25.49
C LEU A 82 38.42 -17.99 -26.58
N PHE A 83 37.13 -17.82 -26.28
CA PHE A 83 36.04 -18.05 -27.23
C PHE A 83 36.07 -17.06 -28.42
N THR A 84 36.42 -15.80 -28.20
CA THR A 84 36.53 -14.82 -29.30
C THR A 84 37.67 -15.14 -30.27
N ARG A 85 38.77 -15.78 -29.83
CA ARG A 85 39.85 -16.22 -30.74
C ARG A 85 39.48 -17.45 -31.57
N VAL A 86 38.67 -18.36 -31.03
CA VAL A 86 38.19 -19.55 -31.77
C VAL A 86 37.10 -19.15 -32.77
N PHE A 87 36.23 -18.20 -32.42
CA PHE A 87 35.13 -17.73 -33.27
C PHE A 87 35.53 -16.73 -34.35
N THR A 88 36.77 -16.22 -34.37
CA THR A 88 37.28 -15.44 -35.51
C THR A 88 37.86 -16.31 -36.63
N HIS A 89 38.00 -17.62 -36.42
CA HIS A 89 38.51 -18.52 -37.45
C HIS A 89 37.38 -18.85 -38.44
N PRO A 90 37.56 -18.62 -39.76
CA PRO A 90 36.49 -18.74 -40.75
C PRO A 90 35.84 -20.13 -40.78
N PHE A 91 36.61 -21.17 -40.46
CA PHE A 91 36.14 -22.55 -40.37
C PHE A 91 35.21 -22.82 -39.17
N ALA A 92 35.47 -22.18 -38.03
CA ALA A 92 34.60 -22.29 -36.85
C ALA A 92 33.29 -21.54 -37.07
N ILE A 93 33.35 -20.38 -37.75
CA ILE A 93 32.16 -19.63 -38.16
C ILE A 93 31.30 -20.46 -39.12
N ALA A 94 31.91 -21.11 -40.12
CA ALA A 94 31.20 -21.97 -41.06
C ALA A 94 30.51 -23.17 -40.37
N LEU A 95 31.21 -23.85 -39.45
CA LEU A 95 30.64 -24.97 -38.69
C LEU A 95 29.48 -24.55 -37.79
N VAL A 96 29.60 -23.39 -37.15
CA VAL A 96 28.51 -22.84 -36.32
C VAL A 96 27.34 -22.40 -37.19
N LEU A 97 27.57 -21.78 -38.33
CA LEU A 97 26.51 -21.41 -39.28
C LEU A 97 25.80 -22.64 -39.85
N ILE A 98 26.53 -23.70 -40.20
CA ILE A 98 25.93 -24.97 -40.67
C ILE A 98 25.11 -25.62 -39.55
N SER A 99 25.60 -25.59 -38.32
CA SER A 99 24.89 -26.13 -37.16
C SER A 99 23.63 -25.32 -36.83
N ILE A 100 23.71 -23.98 -36.91
CA ILE A 100 22.56 -23.08 -36.73
C ILE A 100 21.55 -23.28 -37.88
N LEU A 101 22.01 -23.40 -39.12
CA LEU A 101 21.14 -23.62 -40.28
C LEU A 101 20.45 -24.99 -40.20
N GLY A 102 21.19 -26.04 -39.80
CA GLY A 102 20.64 -27.37 -39.56
C GLY A 102 19.63 -27.37 -38.40
N TYR A 103 19.93 -26.66 -37.32
CA TYR A 103 19.00 -26.49 -36.19
C TYR A 103 17.75 -25.70 -36.60
N LEU A 104 17.89 -24.62 -37.37
CA LEU A 104 16.76 -23.83 -37.87
C LEU A 104 15.90 -24.65 -38.83
N LEU A 105 16.48 -25.42 -39.76
CA LEU A 105 15.72 -26.27 -40.68
C LEU A 105 15.01 -27.41 -39.92
N PHE A 106 15.67 -28.00 -38.93
CA PHE A 106 15.06 -29.03 -38.08
C PHE A 106 13.99 -28.45 -37.15
N SER A 107 14.19 -27.24 -36.60
CA SER A 107 13.22 -26.56 -35.75
C SER A 107 12.03 -26.07 -36.57
N PHE A 108 12.22 -25.57 -37.80
CA PHE A 108 11.12 -25.22 -38.72
C PHE A 108 10.28 -26.44 -39.11
N GLY A 109 10.93 -27.61 -39.29
CA GLY A 109 10.22 -28.88 -39.50
C GLY A 109 9.39 -29.35 -38.29
N GLN A 110 9.85 -29.07 -37.06
CA GLN A 110 9.09 -29.39 -35.84
C GLN A 110 8.05 -28.33 -35.46
N THR A 111 8.29 -27.04 -35.72
CA THR A 111 7.33 -25.95 -35.42
C THR A 111 6.12 -26.00 -36.32
N HIS A 112 6.23 -26.44 -37.58
CA HIS A 112 5.05 -26.66 -38.42
C HIS A 112 4.18 -27.86 -37.99
N ARG A 113 4.76 -28.87 -37.32
CA ARG A 113 3.99 -30.01 -36.76
C ARG A 113 3.39 -29.72 -35.38
N LYS A 114 3.94 -28.77 -34.60
CA LYS A 114 3.42 -28.40 -33.26
C LYS A 114 2.63 -27.09 -33.22
N GLY A 115 2.81 -26.21 -34.20
CA GLY A 115 2.11 -24.92 -34.33
C GLY A 115 0.63 -25.05 -34.72
N LEU A 116 0.23 -26.20 -35.27
CA LEU A 116 -1.16 -26.45 -35.67
C LEU A 116 -2.05 -27.04 -34.55
N LEU A 117 -1.49 -27.48 -33.41
CA LEU A 117 -2.31 -28.17 -32.40
C LEU A 117 -2.14 -27.79 -30.92
N ARG A 118 -1.10 -27.09 -30.44
CA ARG A 118 -1.06 -26.62 -29.01
C ARG A 118 0.10 -25.74 -28.54
N GLY A 119 0.99 -25.26 -29.40
CA GLY A 119 2.29 -24.71 -28.96
C GLY A 119 2.35 -23.22 -28.54
N ALA A 120 1.37 -22.39 -28.90
CA ALA A 120 1.44 -20.95 -28.65
C ALA A 120 1.04 -20.54 -27.22
N SER A 121 0.21 -21.33 -26.53
CA SER A 121 -0.27 -20.96 -25.19
C SER A 121 0.80 -21.15 -24.11
N ALA A 122 1.50 -22.30 -24.09
CA ALA A 122 2.41 -22.64 -23.00
C ALA A 122 3.61 -21.68 -22.81
N ALA A 123 4.13 -21.08 -23.89
CA ALA A 123 5.21 -20.10 -23.79
C ALA A 123 4.72 -18.72 -23.32
N VAL A 124 3.52 -18.32 -23.75
CA VAL A 124 2.84 -17.09 -23.28
C VAL A 124 2.48 -17.22 -21.80
N ASP A 125 1.92 -18.37 -21.41
CA ASP A 125 1.54 -18.69 -20.03
C ASP A 125 2.76 -18.63 -19.08
N ALA A 126 3.91 -19.20 -19.49
CA ALA A 126 5.13 -19.18 -18.68
C ALA A 126 5.72 -17.76 -18.51
N SER A 127 5.66 -16.93 -19.56
CA SER A 127 6.13 -15.54 -19.50
C SER A 127 5.24 -14.66 -18.61
N GLU A 128 3.93 -14.89 -18.66
CA GLU A 128 2.96 -14.19 -17.82
C GLU A 128 3.10 -14.61 -16.35
N GLU A 129 3.28 -15.90 -16.09
CA GLU A 129 3.53 -16.41 -14.74
C GLU A 129 4.83 -15.83 -14.15
N GLN A 130 5.89 -15.75 -14.94
CA GLN A 130 7.14 -15.13 -14.51
C GLN A 130 6.98 -13.63 -14.21
N LEU A 131 6.19 -12.90 -15.01
CA LEU A 131 5.88 -11.50 -14.76
C LEU A 131 5.08 -11.32 -13.46
N ARG A 132 4.04 -12.13 -13.24
CA ARG A 132 3.24 -12.10 -12.01
C ARG A 132 4.10 -12.40 -10.79
N LEU A 133 4.95 -13.43 -10.85
CA LEU A 133 5.88 -13.73 -9.76
C LEU A 133 6.82 -12.56 -9.48
N LYS A 134 7.36 -11.93 -10.54
CA LYS A 134 8.19 -10.73 -10.42
C LYS A 134 7.42 -9.62 -9.70
N MET A 135 6.25 -9.24 -10.20
CA MET A 135 5.43 -8.18 -9.60
C MET A 135 5.20 -8.41 -8.11
N LEU A 136 4.87 -9.64 -7.73
CA LEU A 136 4.63 -10.00 -6.36
C LEU A 136 5.87 -9.87 -5.47
N LEU A 137 7.01 -10.40 -5.91
CA LEU A 137 8.25 -10.34 -5.14
C LEU A 137 8.72 -8.90 -4.93
N TYR A 138 8.58 -8.04 -5.94
CA TYR A 138 8.93 -6.63 -5.83
C TYR A 138 7.92 -5.85 -4.98
N ALA A 139 6.62 -6.16 -5.04
CA ALA A 139 5.65 -5.52 -4.16
C ALA A 139 5.91 -5.86 -2.69
N GLN A 140 6.14 -7.14 -2.38
CA GLN A 140 6.55 -7.58 -1.03
C GLN A 140 7.88 -6.95 -0.60
N LYS A 141 8.81 -6.72 -1.53
CA LYS A 141 10.06 -6.00 -1.25
C LYS A 141 9.79 -4.53 -0.89
N ALA A 142 8.95 -3.85 -1.66
CA ALA A 142 8.59 -2.45 -1.38
C ALA A 142 7.90 -2.31 -0.02
N GLU A 143 6.98 -3.21 0.31
CA GLU A 143 6.31 -3.28 1.60
C GLU A 143 7.31 -3.43 2.75
N ARG A 144 8.23 -4.40 2.69
CA ARG A 144 9.24 -4.60 3.73
C ARG A 144 10.14 -3.37 3.93
N VAL A 145 10.51 -2.72 2.82
CA VAL A 145 11.31 -1.48 2.87
C VAL A 145 10.51 -0.36 3.52
N GLU A 146 9.21 -0.26 3.23
CA GLU A 146 8.31 0.72 3.84
C GLU A 146 8.14 0.49 5.35
N THR A 147 7.91 -0.76 5.78
CA THR A 147 7.82 -1.12 7.21
C THR A 147 9.13 -0.82 7.95
N HIS A 148 10.27 -1.08 7.31
CA HIS A 148 11.57 -0.71 7.88
C HIS A 148 11.72 0.82 7.99
N ALA A 149 11.25 1.58 7.00
CA ALA A 149 11.23 3.03 7.06
C ALA A 149 10.38 3.55 8.24
N ASP A 150 9.25 2.90 8.55
CA ASP A 150 8.43 3.23 9.72
C ASP A 150 9.17 3.04 11.04
N ALA A 151 9.76 1.86 11.22
CA ALA A 151 10.55 1.57 12.42
C ALA A 151 11.68 2.61 12.61
N LEU A 152 12.35 2.99 11.52
CA LEU A 152 13.39 4.03 11.56
C LEU A 152 12.83 5.41 11.94
N ARG A 153 11.60 5.76 11.54
CA ARG A 153 10.97 7.03 11.95
C ARG A 153 10.63 7.03 13.44
N GLU A 154 10.13 5.90 13.96
CA GLU A 154 9.84 5.74 15.38
C GLU A 154 11.12 5.86 16.24
N GLU A 155 12.26 5.39 15.72
CA GLU A 155 13.59 5.58 16.31
C GLU A 155 14.16 7.00 16.15
N GLY A 156 13.49 7.91 15.42
CA GLY A 156 13.97 9.26 15.13
C GLY A 156 15.05 9.35 14.04
N ARG A 157 15.33 8.26 13.31
CA ARG A 157 16.36 8.19 12.25
C ARG A 157 15.81 8.64 10.90
N LEU A 158 15.32 9.87 10.85
CA LEU A 158 14.57 10.42 9.70
C LEU A 158 15.32 10.37 8.36
N GLY A 159 16.64 10.60 8.37
CA GLY A 159 17.45 10.56 7.15
C GLY A 159 17.56 9.16 6.53
N GLU A 160 17.55 8.11 7.35
CA GLU A 160 17.53 6.73 6.87
C GLU A 160 16.13 6.33 6.42
N ALA A 161 15.11 6.69 7.20
CA ALA A 161 13.73 6.44 6.82
C ALA A 161 13.37 7.05 5.47
N ASN A 162 13.79 8.29 5.19
CA ASN A 162 13.53 8.95 3.91
C ASN A 162 14.20 8.23 2.73
N ARG A 163 15.44 7.74 2.91
CA ARG A 163 16.11 6.91 1.90
C ARG A 163 15.35 5.61 1.64
N ASP A 164 14.75 5.03 2.67
CA ASP A 164 14.00 3.79 2.55
C ASP A 164 12.65 4.02 1.86
N CYS A 165 11.96 5.10 2.19
CA CYS A 165 10.80 5.55 1.43
C CYS A 165 11.13 5.79 -0.05
N ASP A 166 12.27 6.43 -0.37
CA ASP A 166 12.71 6.61 -1.76
C ASP A 166 12.97 5.28 -2.49
N ARG A 167 13.55 4.30 -1.79
CA ARG A 167 13.76 2.95 -2.31
C ARG A 167 12.42 2.26 -2.61
N ALA A 168 11.47 2.31 -1.67
CA ALA A 168 10.13 1.76 -1.87
C ALA A 168 9.40 2.44 -3.04
N ARG A 169 9.51 3.78 -3.14
CA ARG A 169 8.92 4.57 -4.24
C ARG A 169 9.44 4.12 -5.59
N THR A 170 10.75 3.97 -5.72
CA THR A 170 11.38 3.51 -6.98
C THR A 170 10.88 2.13 -7.39
N ILE A 171 10.66 1.23 -6.42
CA ILE A 171 10.13 -0.11 -6.69
C ILE A 171 8.68 -0.02 -7.19
N TYR A 172 7.82 0.75 -6.52
CA TYR A 172 6.43 0.91 -6.95
C TYR A 172 6.34 1.59 -8.33
N GLU A 173 7.18 2.58 -8.62
CA GLU A 173 7.24 3.22 -9.95
C GLU A 173 7.58 2.23 -11.06
N MET A 174 8.58 1.38 -10.83
CA MET A 174 8.94 0.30 -11.76
C MET A 174 7.77 -0.66 -11.94
N LEU A 175 7.11 -1.06 -10.85
CA LEU A 175 5.96 -1.97 -10.90
C LEU A 175 4.78 -1.36 -11.66
N THR A 176 4.50 -0.07 -11.51
CA THR A 176 3.42 0.61 -12.25
C THR A 176 3.67 0.59 -13.75
N GLN A 177 4.93 0.71 -14.19
CA GLN A 177 5.34 0.67 -15.60
C GLN A 177 5.30 -0.76 -16.18
N GLU A 178 5.58 -1.76 -15.35
CA GLU A 178 5.60 -3.17 -15.76
C GLU A 178 4.23 -3.87 -15.63
N ALA A 179 3.27 -3.26 -14.94
CA ALA A 179 1.93 -3.79 -14.78
C ALA A 179 1.22 -3.90 -16.14
N THR A 180 0.99 -5.13 -16.58
CA THR A 180 0.29 -5.42 -17.84
C THR A 180 -1.22 -5.45 -17.70
N GLY A 181 -1.72 -5.71 -16.49
CA GLY A 181 -3.15 -5.73 -16.19
C GLY A 181 -3.61 -4.50 -15.44
N ARG A 182 -4.90 -4.17 -15.63
CA ARG A 182 -5.53 -2.96 -15.08
C ARG A 182 -5.58 -2.96 -13.56
N TRP A 183 -5.95 -4.08 -12.94
CA TRP A 183 -6.07 -4.16 -11.49
C TRP A 183 -4.70 -4.13 -10.81
N GLU A 184 -3.67 -4.74 -11.42
CA GLU A 184 -2.28 -4.66 -10.95
C GLU A 184 -1.77 -3.22 -11.01
N HIS A 185 -2.08 -2.51 -12.09
CA HIS A 185 -1.72 -1.10 -12.23
C HIS A 185 -2.41 -0.26 -11.15
N ASN A 186 -3.71 -0.44 -10.94
CA ASN A 186 -4.49 0.33 -9.98
C ASN A 186 -3.99 0.12 -8.55
N ILE A 187 -3.69 -1.12 -8.18
CA ILE A 187 -3.30 -1.42 -6.81
C ILE A 187 -1.87 -0.96 -6.48
N VAL A 188 -0.94 -1.09 -7.42
CA VAL A 188 0.42 -0.58 -7.26
C VAL A 188 0.39 0.96 -7.24
N THR A 189 -0.47 1.58 -8.05
CA THR A 189 -0.65 3.04 -8.05
C THR A 189 -1.21 3.54 -6.71
N LEU A 190 -2.14 2.80 -6.12
CA LEU A 190 -2.69 3.12 -4.80
C LEU A 190 -1.61 3.03 -3.71
N ALA A 191 -0.79 1.97 -3.71
CA ALA A 191 0.33 1.84 -2.78
C ALA A 191 1.36 2.96 -2.93
N ARG A 192 1.65 3.35 -4.18
CA ARG A 192 2.53 4.49 -4.46
C ARG A 192 1.95 5.81 -3.94
N ALA A 193 0.65 6.05 -4.14
CA ALA A 193 -0.02 7.26 -3.64
C ALA A 193 0.06 7.37 -2.11
N ARG A 194 -0.18 6.26 -1.40
CA ARG A 194 -0.04 6.18 0.06
C ARG A 194 1.39 6.51 0.50
N LEU A 195 2.38 5.90 -0.15
CA LEU A 195 3.78 6.15 0.19
C LEU A 195 4.17 7.62 -0.02
N LEU A 196 3.69 8.24 -1.10
CA LEU A 196 3.91 9.66 -1.37
C LEU A 196 3.25 10.57 -0.33
N GLU A 197 2.02 10.25 0.10
CA GLU A 197 1.38 10.98 1.21
C GLU A 197 2.24 10.91 2.48
N LYS A 198 2.73 9.72 2.80
CA LYS A 198 3.58 9.45 3.97
C LYS A 198 4.95 10.13 3.90
N MET A 199 5.45 10.42 2.70
CA MET A 199 6.65 11.21 2.47
C MET A 199 6.40 12.73 2.54
N GLY A 200 5.13 13.16 2.64
CA GLY A 200 4.75 14.58 2.57
C GLY A 200 4.65 15.13 1.15
N GLU A 201 4.76 14.28 0.13
CA GLU A 201 4.64 14.65 -1.30
C GLU A 201 3.16 14.76 -1.71
N HIS A 202 2.40 15.61 -1.00
CA HIS A 202 0.94 15.68 -1.07
C HIS A 202 0.41 15.97 -2.48
N SER A 203 1.06 16.84 -3.26
CA SER A 203 0.62 17.15 -4.64
C SER A 203 0.70 15.94 -5.57
N TYR A 204 1.75 15.11 -5.44
CA TYR A 204 1.88 13.89 -6.23
C TYR A 204 0.90 12.82 -5.78
N ALA A 205 0.72 12.65 -4.46
CA ALA A 205 -0.28 11.74 -3.90
C ALA A 205 -1.70 12.11 -4.35
N GLU A 206 -2.08 13.39 -4.28
CA GLU A 206 -3.39 13.88 -4.72
C GLU A 206 -3.63 13.58 -6.20
N GLY A 207 -2.61 13.77 -7.05
CA GLY A 207 -2.69 13.46 -8.47
C GLY A 207 -3.01 11.98 -8.74
N LEU A 208 -2.32 11.07 -8.04
CA LEU A 208 -2.55 9.63 -8.16
C LEU A 208 -3.94 9.24 -7.62
N TYR A 209 -4.32 9.70 -6.43
CA TYR A 209 -5.65 9.41 -5.89
C TYR A 209 -6.78 9.94 -6.77
N ARG A 210 -6.65 11.17 -7.30
CA ARG A 210 -7.62 11.73 -8.24
C ARG A 210 -7.72 10.91 -9.52
N SER A 211 -6.60 10.44 -10.07
CA SER A 211 -6.62 9.60 -11.28
C SER A 211 -7.37 8.29 -11.05
N LEU A 212 -7.19 7.66 -9.88
CA LEU A 212 -7.89 6.43 -9.52
C LEU A 212 -9.37 6.67 -9.21
N ALA A 213 -9.71 7.75 -8.51
CA ALA A 213 -11.09 8.09 -8.15
C ALA A 213 -11.98 8.41 -9.37
N ASN A 214 -11.39 8.95 -10.44
CA ASN A 214 -12.10 9.33 -11.67
C ASN A 214 -12.18 8.21 -12.72
N MET A 215 -11.78 6.98 -12.40
CA MET A 215 -11.81 5.88 -13.35
C MET A 215 -13.27 5.49 -13.69
N PRO A 216 -13.64 5.38 -14.99
CA PRO A 216 -15.00 5.05 -15.42
C PRO A 216 -15.34 3.55 -15.29
N GLU A 217 -14.63 2.81 -14.45
CA GLU A 217 -14.62 1.35 -14.45
C GLU A 217 -15.87 0.73 -13.79
N PRO A 218 -16.23 -0.51 -14.20
CA PRO A 218 -17.32 -1.26 -13.56
C PRO A 218 -16.99 -1.67 -12.12
N ASP A 219 -15.70 -1.90 -11.82
CA ASP A 219 -15.22 -2.16 -10.47
C ASP A 219 -14.81 -0.85 -9.79
N LYS A 220 -15.66 -0.39 -8.87
CA LYS A 220 -15.45 0.86 -8.12
C LYS A 220 -14.60 0.69 -6.87
N THR A 221 -14.02 -0.50 -6.61
CA THR A 221 -13.24 -0.77 -5.40
C THR A 221 -12.08 0.20 -5.24
N TYR A 222 -11.19 0.26 -6.23
CA TYR A 222 -10.01 1.14 -6.17
C TYR A 222 -10.37 2.62 -6.21
N ALA A 223 -11.42 2.97 -6.98
CA ALA A 223 -11.93 4.33 -7.02
C ALA A 223 -12.46 4.78 -5.65
N ALA A 224 -13.21 3.93 -4.95
CA ALA A 224 -13.73 4.20 -3.61
C ALA A 224 -12.59 4.37 -2.59
N ILE A 225 -11.61 3.45 -2.58
CA ILE A 225 -10.44 3.54 -1.69
C ILE A 225 -9.67 4.84 -1.96
N ALA A 226 -9.40 5.13 -3.24
CA ALA A 226 -8.68 6.33 -3.62
C ALA A 226 -9.45 7.62 -3.28
N GLN A 227 -10.77 7.62 -3.44
CA GLN A 227 -11.61 8.77 -3.11
C GLN A 227 -11.65 9.04 -1.61
N PHE A 228 -11.67 7.99 -0.78
CA PHE A 228 -11.54 8.15 0.67
C PHE A 228 -10.20 8.77 1.06
N HIS A 229 -9.08 8.20 0.58
CA HIS A 229 -7.76 8.76 0.89
C HIS A 229 -7.56 10.16 0.30
N LEU A 230 -8.15 10.47 -0.85
CA LEU A 230 -8.18 11.81 -1.41
C LEU A 230 -8.86 12.80 -0.46
N ALA A 231 -10.01 12.42 0.12
CA ALA A 231 -10.71 13.24 1.09
C ALA A 231 -9.87 13.46 2.35
N VAL A 232 -9.29 12.38 2.91
CA VAL A 232 -8.38 12.45 4.08
C VAL A 232 -7.19 13.37 3.83
N LEU A 233 -6.57 13.27 2.65
CA LEU A 233 -5.46 14.14 2.26
C LEU A 233 -5.89 15.60 2.18
N GLN A 234 -7.09 15.86 1.62
CA GLN A 234 -7.65 17.20 1.51
C GLN A 234 -8.01 17.81 2.87
N GLU A 235 -8.34 17.03 3.91
CA GLU A 235 -8.60 17.58 5.26
C GLU A 235 -7.49 18.50 5.77
N LYS A 236 -6.25 18.18 5.38
CA LYS A 236 -5.03 18.91 5.77
C LYS A 236 -4.77 20.14 4.91
N LEU A 237 -5.31 20.19 3.70
CA LEU A 237 -4.99 21.19 2.68
C LEU A 237 -6.14 22.16 2.43
N ASP A 238 -7.36 21.64 2.29
CA ASP A 238 -8.58 22.36 1.92
C ASP A 238 -9.80 21.63 2.50
N ARG A 239 -10.36 22.17 3.58
CA ARG A 239 -11.47 21.57 4.33
C ARG A 239 -12.78 21.55 3.56
N GLU A 240 -13.04 22.54 2.72
CA GLU A 240 -14.26 22.59 1.91
C GLU A 240 -14.22 21.53 0.83
N LYS A 241 -13.09 21.45 0.12
CA LYS A 241 -12.86 20.41 -0.89
C LYS A 241 -12.90 19.00 -0.30
N ALA A 242 -12.35 18.80 0.90
CA ALA A 242 -12.45 17.53 1.62
C ALA A 242 -13.92 17.13 1.88
N LEU A 243 -14.73 18.09 2.32
CA LEU A 243 -16.15 17.87 2.57
C LEU A 243 -16.92 17.50 1.29
N GLU A 244 -16.61 18.15 0.16
CA GLU A 244 -17.18 17.79 -1.15
C GLU A 244 -16.80 16.36 -1.55
N THR A 245 -15.52 16.00 -1.39
CA THR A 245 -15.02 14.66 -1.74
C THR A 245 -15.66 13.58 -0.86
N TYR A 246 -15.82 13.80 0.44
CA TYR A 246 -16.53 12.86 1.32
C TYR A 246 -18.01 12.71 0.95
N ASN A 247 -18.71 13.80 0.62
CA ASN A 247 -20.09 13.73 0.17
C ASN A 247 -20.23 12.94 -1.14
N ALA A 248 -19.29 13.11 -2.07
CA ALA A 248 -19.24 12.31 -3.29
C ALA A 248 -18.94 10.82 -2.99
N PHE A 249 -18.04 10.56 -2.05
CA PHE A 249 -17.67 9.21 -1.63
C PHE A 249 -18.86 8.46 -1.01
N LEU A 250 -19.55 9.06 -0.04
CA LEU A 250 -20.72 8.47 0.62
C LEU A 250 -21.84 8.17 -0.37
N ARG A 251 -22.07 9.03 -1.37
CA ARG A 251 -23.03 8.76 -2.45
C ARG A 251 -22.61 7.55 -3.29
N SER A 252 -21.32 7.41 -3.58
CA SER A 252 -20.79 6.30 -4.39
C SER A 252 -20.75 4.95 -3.67
N LEU A 253 -20.62 4.96 -2.34
CA LEU A 253 -20.51 3.77 -1.49
C LEU A 253 -21.77 2.90 -1.48
N THR A 254 -22.94 3.48 -1.76
CA THR A 254 -24.22 2.75 -1.88
C THR A 254 -24.21 1.63 -2.93
N PHE A 255 -23.18 1.58 -3.79
CA PHE A 255 -23.04 0.61 -4.86
C PHE A 255 -21.94 -0.44 -4.63
N VAL A 256 -21.21 -0.42 -3.50
CA VAL A 256 -20.22 -1.46 -3.19
C VAL A 256 -20.99 -2.67 -2.63
N PRO A 257 -21.14 -3.79 -3.37
CA PRO A 257 -21.99 -4.88 -2.91
C PRO A 257 -21.44 -5.45 -1.60
N ASP A 258 -22.32 -5.83 -0.67
CA ASP A 258 -21.98 -6.65 0.52
C ASP A 258 -21.07 -7.84 0.19
N ASN A 259 -21.21 -8.36 -1.03
CA ASN A 259 -20.44 -9.48 -1.57
C ASN A 259 -18.95 -9.14 -1.76
N LEU A 260 -18.60 -7.87 -2.00
CA LEU A 260 -17.23 -7.41 -2.19
C LEU A 260 -16.54 -7.17 -0.85
N SER A 261 -17.23 -6.62 0.15
CA SER A 261 -16.69 -6.51 1.51
C SER A 261 -16.43 -7.90 2.10
N ARG A 262 -17.37 -8.85 1.89
CA ARG A 262 -17.23 -10.26 2.29
C ARG A 262 -16.14 -10.99 1.49
N ALA A 263 -16.00 -10.72 0.18
CA ALA A 263 -14.90 -11.26 -0.62
C ALA A 263 -13.53 -10.69 -0.17
N LEU A 264 -13.46 -9.39 0.17
CA LEU A 264 -12.25 -8.74 0.65
C LEU A 264 -11.87 -9.20 2.07
N ASN A 265 -12.84 -9.48 2.94
CA ASN A 265 -12.61 -10.09 4.26
C ASN A 265 -12.20 -11.57 4.16
N VAL A 266 -12.71 -12.33 3.18
CA VAL A 266 -12.24 -13.69 2.89
C VAL A 266 -10.84 -13.69 2.24
N MET A 267 -10.39 -12.57 1.69
CA MET A 267 -9.05 -12.39 1.08
C MET A 267 -8.02 -11.72 2.00
N SER A 268 -8.41 -11.27 3.19
CA SER A 268 -7.53 -10.66 4.20
C SER A 268 -6.87 -11.68 5.14
N HIS A 269 -7.19 -12.97 5.00
CA HIS A 269 -6.65 -14.06 5.80
C HIS A 269 -5.48 -14.75 5.07
N THR A 270 -4.33 -14.84 5.74
CA THR A 270 -3.03 -15.25 5.17
C THR A 270 -2.83 -16.76 4.99
N GLU A 271 -3.86 -17.58 5.21
CA GLU A 271 -3.69 -19.03 5.30
C GLU A 271 -4.42 -19.76 4.17
N GLY A 272 -3.62 -20.33 3.26
CA GLY A 272 -4.08 -21.35 2.31
C GLY A 272 -3.92 -20.94 0.85
N ALA A 273 -2.74 -21.17 0.27
CA ALA A 273 -2.50 -21.21 -1.18
C ALA A 273 -3.28 -20.15 -2.03
N TYR A 274 -3.13 -18.86 -1.71
CA TYR A 274 -3.90 -17.81 -2.38
C TYR A 274 -3.26 -17.36 -3.71
N ASN A 275 -4.11 -17.15 -4.71
CA ASN A 275 -3.77 -16.70 -6.05
C ASN A 275 -2.98 -15.36 -6.04
N TYR A 276 -2.33 -15.04 -7.16
CA TYR A 276 -1.48 -13.87 -7.34
C TYR A 276 -2.12 -12.54 -6.86
N GLU A 277 -3.44 -12.38 -7.03
CA GLU A 277 -4.19 -11.17 -6.70
C GLU A 277 -4.22 -10.88 -5.20
N SER A 278 -4.58 -11.86 -4.37
CA SER A 278 -4.64 -11.66 -2.92
C SER A 278 -3.26 -11.38 -2.32
N ARG A 279 -2.21 -12.02 -2.84
CA ARG A 279 -0.84 -11.79 -2.37
C ARG A 279 -0.33 -10.39 -2.76
N LEU A 280 -0.66 -9.92 -3.96
CA LEU A 280 -0.32 -8.56 -4.38
C LEU A 280 -1.11 -7.53 -3.55
N ARG A 281 -2.40 -7.78 -3.31
CA ARG A 281 -3.26 -6.98 -2.41
C ARG A 281 -2.72 -6.85 -1.01
N ALA A 282 -2.30 -7.94 -0.40
CA ALA A 282 -1.69 -7.90 0.93
C ALA A 282 -0.45 -6.99 0.94
N ALA A 283 0.44 -7.14 -0.04
CA ALA A 283 1.68 -6.35 -0.12
C ALA A 283 1.49 -4.87 -0.48
N THR A 284 0.30 -4.48 -0.92
CA THR A 284 -0.07 -3.13 -1.33
C THR A 284 -1.22 -2.57 -0.50
N ARG A 285 -1.53 -3.24 0.61
CA ARG A 285 -2.70 -3.00 1.46
C ARG A 285 -2.72 -1.57 1.98
N THR A 286 -3.86 -0.90 1.89
CA THR A 286 -4.11 0.36 2.60
C THR A 286 -4.78 0.10 3.96
N ASP A 287 -4.80 1.10 4.82
CA ASP A 287 -5.53 1.14 6.09
C ASP A 287 -7.05 1.28 5.92
N PHE A 288 -7.55 1.30 4.68
CA PHE A 288 -8.97 1.41 4.36
C PHE A 288 -9.75 0.15 4.74
N ASP A 289 -10.82 0.34 5.50
CA ASP A 289 -11.74 -0.71 5.93
C ASP A 289 -13.13 -0.45 5.35
N PHE A 290 -13.57 -1.28 4.40
CA PHE A 290 -14.87 -1.12 3.73
C PHE A 290 -16.06 -1.18 4.71
N GLU A 291 -15.97 -1.98 5.76
CA GLU A 291 -17.07 -2.13 6.73
C GLU A 291 -17.23 -0.85 7.56
N LYS A 292 -16.11 -0.18 7.87
CA LYS A 292 -16.09 1.04 8.68
C LYS A 292 -16.04 2.31 7.85
N ALA A 293 -15.79 2.24 6.54
CA ALA A 293 -15.50 3.41 5.72
C ALA A 293 -16.63 4.44 5.72
N LYS A 294 -17.88 3.98 5.72
CA LYS A 294 -19.05 4.87 5.77
C LYS A 294 -19.12 5.61 7.11
N ALA A 295 -19.05 4.88 8.22
CA ALA A 295 -19.03 5.44 9.57
C ALA A 295 -17.82 6.36 9.80
N GLU A 296 -16.64 5.98 9.32
CA GLU A 296 -15.42 6.78 9.44
C GLU A 296 -15.52 8.07 8.63
N ALA A 297 -15.98 8.01 7.38
CA ALA A 297 -16.20 9.20 6.55
C ALA A 297 -17.22 10.15 7.19
N SER A 298 -18.35 9.64 7.70
CA SER A 298 -19.34 10.46 8.40
C SER A 298 -18.78 11.11 9.67
N LEU A 299 -17.96 10.40 10.45
CA LEU A 299 -17.30 10.94 11.63
C LEU A 299 -16.33 12.09 11.25
N ARG A 300 -15.51 11.87 10.22
CA ARG A 300 -14.55 12.87 9.71
C ARG A 300 -15.27 14.10 9.15
N MET A 301 -16.34 13.90 8.39
CA MET A 301 -17.21 14.98 7.92
C MET A 301 -17.78 15.80 9.08
N GLY A 302 -18.30 15.16 10.13
CA GLY A 302 -18.82 15.87 11.31
C GLY A 302 -17.76 16.77 11.96
N ARG A 303 -16.51 16.27 12.09
CA ARG A 303 -15.38 17.07 12.59
C ARG A 303 -15.00 18.23 11.65
N LEU A 304 -15.01 18.01 10.33
CA LEU A 304 -14.78 19.07 9.36
C LEU A 304 -15.85 20.15 9.43
N LEU A 305 -17.13 19.76 9.52
CA LEU A 305 -18.26 20.69 9.63
C LEU A 305 -18.17 21.54 10.91
N LEU A 306 -17.78 20.95 12.04
CA LEU A 306 -17.46 21.70 13.26
C LEU A 306 -16.35 22.72 13.02
N ALA A 307 -15.26 22.30 12.37
CA ALA A 307 -14.13 23.17 12.07
C ALA A 307 -14.45 24.30 11.07
N LEU A 308 -15.52 24.14 10.29
CA LEU A 308 -16.07 25.13 9.36
C LEU A 308 -17.19 25.98 10.00
N GLY A 309 -17.51 25.80 11.28
CA GLY A 309 -18.56 26.57 11.96
C GLY A 309 -19.98 26.18 11.57
N ARG A 310 -20.20 24.93 11.12
CA ARG A 310 -21.50 24.37 10.72
C ARG A 310 -21.96 23.28 11.71
N PRO A 311 -22.31 23.65 12.96
CA PRO A 311 -22.57 22.67 14.02
C PRO A 311 -23.83 21.84 13.79
N GLU A 312 -24.89 22.38 13.18
CA GLU A 312 -26.11 21.59 12.94
C GLU A 312 -25.87 20.45 11.93
N ASP A 313 -25.21 20.75 10.81
CA ASP A 313 -24.81 19.75 9.82
C ASP A 313 -23.85 18.70 10.42
N ALA A 314 -23.00 19.12 11.36
CA ALA A 314 -22.12 18.21 12.08
C ALA A 314 -22.89 17.23 12.97
N LYS A 315 -23.97 17.68 13.65
CA LYS A 315 -24.83 16.80 14.46
C LYS A 315 -25.43 15.69 13.61
N ASP A 316 -25.92 16.03 12.42
CA ASP A 316 -26.49 15.05 11.49
C ASP A 316 -25.44 14.04 11.01
N SER A 317 -24.23 14.51 10.70
CA SER A 317 -23.12 13.62 10.34
C SER A 317 -22.75 12.66 11.46
N PHE A 318 -22.73 13.11 12.72
CA PHE A 318 -22.46 12.22 13.86
C PHE A 318 -23.61 11.25 14.14
N ARG A 319 -24.87 11.64 13.92
CA ARG A 319 -26.02 10.73 14.04
C ARG A 319 -25.91 9.57 13.05
N LEU A 320 -25.51 9.84 11.81
CA LEU A 320 -25.27 8.79 10.82
C LEU A 320 -24.25 7.74 11.30
N VAL A 321 -23.19 8.15 12.01
CA VAL A 321 -22.22 7.20 12.60
C VAL A 321 -22.90 6.25 13.59
N LEU A 322 -23.84 6.76 14.39
CA LEU A 322 -24.57 5.95 15.38
C LEU A 322 -25.57 4.99 14.74
N GLU A 323 -26.09 5.32 13.56
CA GLU A 323 -27.02 4.47 12.81
C GLU A 323 -26.28 3.34 12.08
N GLU A 324 -25.12 3.63 11.51
CA GLU A 324 -24.35 2.65 10.72
C GLU A 324 -23.59 1.65 11.56
N ASP A 325 -23.09 2.05 12.73
CA ASP A 325 -22.18 1.22 13.53
C ASP A 325 -22.42 1.39 15.05
N ALA A 326 -23.65 1.11 15.47
CA ALA A 326 -24.18 1.27 16.81
C ALA A 326 -23.51 0.35 17.86
N GLY A 327 -22.23 0.57 18.14
CA GLY A 327 -21.46 -0.26 19.08
C GLY A 327 -19.95 -0.21 18.88
N SER A 328 -19.46 0.47 17.83
CA SER A 328 -18.03 0.60 17.63
C SER A 328 -17.42 1.80 18.35
N LYS A 329 -16.09 1.78 18.36
CA LYS A 329 -15.27 2.92 18.80
C LYS A 329 -15.59 4.20 18.02
N LEU A 330 -16.05 4.11 16.76
CA LEU A 330 -16.44 5.28 15.98
C LEU A 330 -17.74 5.89 16.50
N ALA A 331 -18.72 5.05 16.85
CA ALA A 331 -19.96 5.52 17.48
C ALA A 331 -19.71 6.15 18.85
N ASP A 332 -18.80 5.60 19.66
CA ASP A 332 -18.44 6.22 20.94
C ASP A 332 -17.76 7.59 20.77
N GLN A 333 -16.91 7.74 19.74
CA GLN A 333 -16.35 9.03 19.36
C GLN A 333 -17.44 10.02 18.92
N ALA A 334 -18.39 9.58 18.10
CA ALA A 334 -19.51 10.42 17.66
C ALA A 334 -20.41 10.86 18.82
N ARG A 335 -20.72 9.96 19.77
CA ARG A 335 -21.46 10.31 21.02
C ARG A 335 -20.72 11.36 21.82
N THR A 336 -19.41 11.17 22.00
CA THR A 336 -18.57 12.11 22.74
C THR A 336 -18.60 13.51 22.12
N GLU A 337 -18.51 13.62 20.79
CA GLU A 337 -18.62 14.91 20.11
C GLU A 337 -20.03 15.52 20.25
N LEU A 338 -21.09 14.72 20.09
CA LEU A 338 -22.47 15.18 20.29
C LEU A 338 -22.72 15.69 21.71
N ASP A 339 -22.17 15.03 22.73
CA ASP A 339 -22.32 15.44 24.12
C ASP A 339 -21.56 16.75 24.42
N LYS A 340 -20.35 16.93 23.85
CA LYS A 340 -19.65 18.22 23.91
C LYS A 340 -20.50 19.33 23.31
N MET A 341 -21.08 19.11 22.13
CA MET A 341 -21.93 20.09 21.45
C MET A 341 -23.16 20.47 22.28
N ARG A 342 -23.83 19.48 22.89
CA ARG A 342 -24.96 19.72 23.80
C ARG A 342 -24.56 20.54 25.03
N ALA A 343 -23.37 20.29 25.58
CA ALA A 343 -22.88 21.06 26.72
C ALA A 343 -22.63 22.54 26.35
N PHE A 344 -22.08 22.79 25.16
CA PHE A 344 -21.92 24.16 24.63
C PHE A 344 -23.25 24.86 24.38
N ASP A 345 -24.25 24.16 23.84
CA ASP A 345 -25.59 24.72 23.59
C ASP A 345 -26.28 25.12 24.92
N LYS A 346 -26.16 24.29 25.96
CA LYS A 346 -26.67 24.60 27.31
C LYS A 346 -25.98 25.79 27.98
N GLN A 347 -24.72 26.07 27.65
CA GLN A 347 -24.02 27.26 28.16
C GLN A 347 -24.43 28.55 27.44
N LYS A 348 -25.03 28.44 26.24
CA LYS A 348 -25.53 29.58 25.45
C LYS A 348 -26.99 29.92 25.75
N GLU A 349 -27.76 29.04 26.39
CA GLU A 349 -29.05 29.43 26.97
C GLU A 349 -28.77 30.56 27.99
N PRO A 350 -29.27 31.79 27.76
CA PRO A 350 -29.10 32.83 28.75
C PRO A 350 -29.74 32.30 30.03
N LEU A 351 -29.02 32.42 31.16
CA LEU A 351 -29.59 32.29 32.49
C LEU A 351 -30.89 33.08 32.47
N ALA A 352 -32.01 32.38 32.33
CA ALA A 352 -33.32 33.00 32.36
C ALA A 352 -33.35 33.74 33.68
N GLU A 353 -33.29 35.06 33.58
CA GLU A 353 -33.30 36.00 34.68
C GLU A 353 -34.47 35.57 35.55
N LYS A 354 -34.14 34.93 36.69
CA LYS A 354 -35.11 34.74 37.76
C LYS A 354 -35.45 36.16 38.17
N THR A 355 -36.52 36.69 37.60
CA THR A 355 -37.18 37.88 38.08
C THR A 355 -37.56 37.59 39.52
N GLU A 356 -36.69 37.99 40.43
CA GLU A 356 -37.01 38.11 41.84
C GLU A 356 -38.25 39.00 41.90
N HIS A 357 -39.35 38.42 42.39
CA HIS A 357 -40.54 39.17 42.70
C HIS A 357 -40.17 40.31 43.64
N ALA A 358 -40.16 41.53 43.11
CA ALA A 358 -40.07 42.75 43.90
C ALA A 358 -41.26 42.78 44.87
N GLU A 359 -40.99 42.43 46.12
CA GLU A 359 -41.91 42.57 47.23
C GLU A 359 -42.27 44.07 47.36
N LYS A 360 -43.51 44.42 46.99
CA LYS A 360 -44.04 45.77 47.15
C LYS A 360 -44.19 46.04 48.65
N VAL A 361 -43.22 46.72 49.25
CA VAL A 361 -43.37 47.31 50.59
C VAL A 361 -44.36 48.47 50.49
N VAL A 362 -45.59 48.24 50.95
CA VAL A 362 -46.60 49.28 51.13
C VAL A 362 -46.32 49.96 52.47
N ILE A 363 -45.81 51.19 52.43
CA ILE A 363 -45.72 52.04 53.61
C ILE A 363 -47.09 52.71 53.80
N THR A 364 -47.86 52.26 54.79
CA THR A 364 -49.06 52.96 55.24
C THR A 364 -48.67 54.08 56.20
N HIS A 365 -48.86 55.33 55.78
CA HIS A 365 -48.90 56.47 56.69
C HIS A 365 -50.25 56.46 57.43
N PHE A 366 -50.22 56.49 58.76
CA PHE A 366 -51.37 56.81 59.61
C PHE A 366 -51.36 58.32 59.85
N GLU A 367 -52.48 58.99 59.52
CA GLU A 367 -52.78 60.36 59.97
C GLU A 367 -53.28 60.39 61.41
#